data_AF-A0A8H2XME6-F1
#
_entry.id   AF-A0A8H2XME6-F1
#
_cell.length_a   1.000
_cell.length_b   1.000
_cell.length_c   1.000
_cell.angle_alpha   90.00
_cell.angle_beta   90.00
_cell.angle_gamma   90.00
#
_symmetry.space_group_name_H-M   'P 1'
#
loop_
_entity.id
_entity.type
_entity.pdbx_description
1 polymer ?
#
loop_
_entity_poly.entity_id
_entity_poly.type
_entity_poly.pdbx_seq_one_letter_code
_entity_poly.pdbx_strand_id
1 'polypeptide(L)'
;MLTVHFAITLLAGLATATPTKRAAPVDGIAGYATLNGGTTGGTGGATTTVTSLAALRSAVAGTSPKIVKISGIITGDGEVVDVGSKTTVLGADSKSGLTGGGFRVKNGENVIIRNLHLSKSPAPTDLIGLQNATNVWVDHNTFTSDLDHGKDYYDGQCDISHASDYITVSWNVFTEHYKVSLVGHSDKNGAEDTGHLRVTYHHNYFLHVNSRLPSLRFGTGHIYNNYLKNVLNSGVDSRDGAQTLVESNVFENVLLPIETALNGGYAVQRNNILINTTMDTDLVTGNLTTVPYSYTMDDASTIAATVAAKAGAGILSL
;
A
#
# COMPACT_ATOMS: atom_id res chain seq x y z
N MET A 1 22.14 35.34 -43.72
CA MET A 1 21.76 35.39 -42.29
C MET A 1 21.39 33.97 -41.88
N LEU A 2 22.27 33.29 -41.15
CA LEU A 2 22.08 31.90 -40.73
C LEU A 2 21.69 31.92 -39.24
N THR A 3 20.45 31.59 -38.93
CA THR A 3 19.91 31.61 -37.57
C THR A 3 20.22 30.27 -36.88
N VAL A 4 21.25 30.24 -36.04
CA VAL A 4 21.59 29.07 -35.22
C VAL A 4 20.65 29.04 -34.02
N HIS A 5 19.75 28.06 -33.97
CA HIS A 5 18.92 27.79 -32.80
C HIS A 5 19.72 26.93 -31.82
N PHE A 6 20.11 27.51 -30.68
CA PHE A 6 20.63 26.74 -29.54
C PHE A 6 19.45 26.10 -28.81
N ALA A 7 19.32 24.78 -28.92
CA ALA A 7 18.46 24.02 -28.02
C ALA A 7 19.16 23.93 -26.66
N ILE A 8 18.62 24.62 -25.65
CA ILE A 8 19.02 24.46 -24.25
C ILE A 8 18.32 23.20 -23.74
N THR A 9 19.05 22.09 -23.72
CA THR A 9 18.66 20.90 -22.96
C THR A 9 18.80 21.22 -21.47
N LEU A 10 17.68 21.53 -20.81
CA LEU A 10 17.62 21.62 -19.36
C LEU A 10 17.76 20.20 -18.80
N LEU A 11 18.96 19.79 -18.39
CA LEU A 11 19.11 18.64 -17.50
C LEU A 11 18.48 19.03 -16.16
N ALA A 12 17.22 18.63 -15.95
CA ALA A 12 16.67 18.57 -14.61
C ALA A 12 17.49 17.51 -13.84
N GLY A 13 18.44 17.97 -13.03
CA GLY A 13 19.11 17.10 -12.08
C GLY A 13 18.04 16.47 -11.19
N LEU A 14 17.92 15.14 -11.24
CA LEU A 14 17.12 14.38 -10.28
C LEU A 14 17.70 14.69 -8.90
N ALA A 15 17.03 15.57 -8.15
CA ALA A 15 17.37 15.84 -6.77
C ALA A 15 17.24 14.52 -5.99
N THR A 16 18.37 13.93 -5.60
CA THR A 16 18.39 12.73 -4.76
C THR A 16 17.87 13.12 -3.39
N ALA A 17 16.70 12.64 -3.01
CA ALA A 17 16.14 12.90 -1.70
C ALA A 17 16.85 12.03 -0.64
N THR A 18 17.68 12.65 0.19
CA THR A 18 18.14 12.01 1.44
C THR A 18 17.02 12.05 2.48
N PRO A 19 16.76 10.95 3.20
CA PRO A 19 15.73 10.93 4.23
C PRO A 19 16.02 11.97 5.33
N THR A 20 14.96 12.65 5.78
CA THR A 20 15.03 13.47 6.99
C THR A 20 14.75 12.60 8.22
N LYS A 21 15.74 12.43 9.11
CA LYS A 21 15.59 11.62 10.33
C LYS A 21 14.80 12.37 11.40
N ARG A 22 13.49 12.17 11.44
CA ARG A 22 12.54 12.71 12.43
C ARG A 22 11.25 11.91 12.38
N ALA A 23 10.43 12.02 13.43
CA ALA A 23 9.10 11.42 13.46
C ALA A 23 8.25 11.90 12.26
N ALA A 24 7.70 10.94 11.52
CA ALA A 24 6.82 11.18 10.40
C ALA A 24 5.48 11.76 10.87
N PRO A 25 4.85 12.64 10.06
CA PRO A 25 3.45 13.00 10.28
C PRO A 25 2.58 11.73 10.25
N VAL A 26 1.71 11.60 11.26
CA VAL A 26 0.71 10.52 11.31
C VAL A 26 -0.39 10.80 10.29
N ASP A 27 -0.80 12.06 10.16
CA ASP A 27 -1.81 12.50 9.20
C ASP A 27 -1.15 13.23 8.02
N GLY A 28 -0.39 12.51 7.20
CA GLY A 28 0.28 13.09 6.05
C GLY A 28 0.70 12.06 5.02
N ILE A 29 0.48 12.38 3.74
CA ILE A 29 0.91 11.55 2.63
C ILE A 29 2.42 11.68 2.38
N ALA A 30 3.07 10.56 2.15
CA ALA A 30 4.45 10.47 1.67
C ALA A 30 4.51 9.42 0.56
N GLY A 31 5.69 9.18 -0.01
CA GLY A 31 5.84 8.09 -0.98
C GLY A 31 5.47 8.44 -2.42
N TYR A 32 5.36 7.40 -3.24
CA TYR A 32 5.08 7.53 -4.67
C TYR A 32 3.75 8.21 -4.99
N ALA A 33 2.75 8.14 -4.10
CA ALA A 33 1.47 8.81 -4.30
C ALA A 33 1.56 10.35 -4.23
N THR A 34 2.69 10.90 -3.77
CA THR A 34 2.98 12.36 -3.83
C THR A 34 3.45 12.83 -5.20
N LEU A 35 3.88 11.91 -6.06
CA LEU A 35 4.37 12.20 -7.40
C LEU A 35 3.22 12.20 -8.42
N ASN A 36 3.55 12.46 -9.69
CA ASN A 36 2.57 12.44 -10.79
C ASN A 36 1.37 13.37 -10.57
N GLY A 37 1.60 14.57 -10.02
CA GLY A 37 0.54 15.53 -9.69
C GLY A 37 -0.10 15.30 -8.31
N GLY A 38 0.24 14.21 -7.63
CA GLY A 38 -0.15 13.91 -6.24
C GLY A 38 -1.53 13.26 -6.12
N THR A 39 -1.87 12.89 -4.88
CA THR A 39 -3.16 12.28 -4.52
C THR A 39 -3.91 13.19 -3.55
N THR A 40 -5.05 13.70 -3.98
CA THR A 40 -5.95 14.60 -3.23
C THR A 40 -7.33 13.98 -2.99
N GLY A 41 -7.63 12.84 -3.60
CA GLY A 41 -8.93 12.17 -3.54
C GLY A 41 -10.07 13.10 -3.96
N GLY A 42 -11.09 13.16 -3.10
CA GLY A 42 -12.29 13.97 -3.26
C GLY A 42 -12.21 15.42 -2.84
N THR A 43 -11.03 15.95 -2.54
CA THR A 43 -10.86 17.34 -2.08
C THR A 43 -11.57 18.33 -3.02
N GLY A 44 -12.34 19.26 -2.45
CA GLY A 44 -13.17 20.22 -3.19
C GLY A 44 -14.51 19.67 -3.70
N GLY A 45 -14.77 18.38 -3.49
CA GLY A 45 -16.03 17.72 -3.81
C GLY A 45 -17.09 17.80 -2.72
N ALA A 46 -18.28 17.28 -3.03
CA ALA A 46 -19.35 17.12 -2.04
C ALA A 46 -19.03 16.00 -1.04
N THR A 47 -19.45 16.19 0.22
CA THR A 47 -19.36 15.17 1.27
C THR A 47 -20.72 14.51 1.47
N THR A 48 -20.75 13.17 1.41
CA THR A 48 -21.95 12.36 1.67
C THR A 48 -21.65 11.30 2.71
N THR A 49 -22.53 11.13 3.70
CA THR A 49 -22.44 10.02 4.67
C THR A 49 -23.37 8.88 4.26
N VAL A 50 -22.87 7.65 4.29
CA VAL A 50 -23.60 6.43 3.92
C VAL A 50 -23.59 5.41 5.04
N THR A 51 -24.67 4.65 5.16
CA THR A 51 -24.87 3.60 6.20
C THR A 51 -25.35 2.27 5.62
N SER A 52 -25.44 2.15 4.29
CA SER A 52 -25.89 0.94 3.62
C SER A 52 -25.06 0.67 2.37
N LEU A 53 -24.96 -0.61 1.97
CA LEU A 53 -24.18 -1.03 0.80
C LEU A 53 -24.68 -0.39 -0.49
N ALA A 54 -26.00 -0.29 -0.67
CA ALA A 54 -26.59 0.35 -1.85
C ALA A 54 -26.26 1.85 -1.93
N ALA A 55 -26.33 2.57 -0.81
CA ALA A 55 -25.96 3.97 -0.74
C ALA A 55 -24.46 4.16 -0.99
N LEU A 56 -23.62 3.29 -0.42
CA LEU A 56 -22.18 3.28 -0.63
C LEU A 56 -21.84 3.13 -2.12
N ARG A 57 -22.33 2.08 -2.79
CA ARG A 57 -22.10 1.84 -4.22
C ARG A 57 -22.49 3.03 -5.09
N SER A 58 -23.65 3.63 -4.81
CA SER A 58 -24.10 4.82 -5.53
C SER A 58 -23.19 6.02 -5.31
N ALA A 59 -22.78 6.26 -4.05
CA ALA A 59 -22.02 7.44 -3.67
C ALA A 59 -20.58 7.44 -4.21
N VAL A 60 -19.92 6.29 -4.32
CA VAL A 60 -18.51 6.19 -4.76
C VAL A 60 -18.31 6.11 -6.27
N ALA A 61 -19.38 5.95 -7.05
CA ALA A 61 -19.29 5.80 -8.50
C ALA A 61 -18.98 7.12 -9.23
N GLY A 62 -18.46 7.03 -10.46
CA GLY A 62 -18.18 8.20 -11.32
C GLY A 62 -16.88 8.93 -11.01
N THR A 63 -16.61 10.04 -11.70
CA THR A 63 -15.25 10.64 -11.76
C THR A 63 -15.14 12.06 -11.23
N SER A 64 -16.25 12.66 -10.77
CA SER A 64 -16.24 13.98 -10.13
C SER A 64 -15.65 13.92 -8.72
N PRO A 65 -14.94 14.96 -8.23
CA PRO A 65 -14.47 15.01 -6.85
C PRO A 65 -15.58 14.75 -5.83
N LYS A 66 -15.36 13.82 -4.89
CA LYS A 66 -16.31 13.52 -3.78
C LYS A 66 -15.68 12.87 -2.56
N ILE A 67 -16.23 13.17 -1.39
CA ILE A 67 -15.89 12.53 -0.12
C ILE A 67 -17.09 11.69 0.33
N VAL A 68 -16.90 10.38 0.45
CA VAL A 68 -17.91 9.43 0.93
C VAL A 68 -17.52 8.94 2.31
N LYS A 69 -18.23 9.43 3.33
CA LYS A 69 -18.06 8.99 4.71
C LYS A 69 -18.91 7.74 4.97
N ILE A 70 -18.29 6.64 5.39
CA ILE A 70 -19.01 5.44 5.86
C ILE A 70 -19.26 5.61 7.35
N SER A 71 -20.51 5.44 7.81
CA SER A 71 -20.85 5.49 9.23
C SER A 71 -21.33 4.12 9.71
N GLY A 72 -20.58 3.53 10.65
CA GLY A 72 -20.80 2.15 11.10
C GLY A 72 -20.17 1.11 10.17
N ILE A 73 -20.26 -0.16 10.56
CA ILE A 73 -19.80 -1.29 9.73
C ILE A 73 -20.94 -1.68 8.77
N ILE A 74 -20.74 -1.44 7.48
CA ILE A 74 -21.64 -1.91 6.43
C ILE A 74 -21.38 -3.40 6.19
N THR A 75 -22.44 -4.20 6.12
CA THR A 75 -22.37 -5.60 5.68
C THR A 75 -22.43 -5.66 4.16
N GLY A 76 -21.42 -6.26 3.55
CA GLY A 76 -21.30 -6.57 2.13
C GLY A 76 -22.06 -7.84 1.74
N ASP A 77 -22.09 -8.11 0.45
CA ASP A 77 -22.76 -9.24 -0.18
C ASP A 77 -21.78 -10.23 -0.85
N GLY A 78 -20.50 -10.14 -0.50
CA GLY A 78 -19.39 -10.89 -1.10
C GLY A 78 -18.77 -10.23 -2.33
N GLU A 79 -19.41 -9.19 -2.86
CA GLU A 79 -19.01 -8.55 -4.11
C GLU A 79 -18.20 -7.27 -3.88
N VAL A 80 -17.51 -6.85 -4.96
CA VAL A 80 -16.76 -5.59 -4.99
C VAL A 80 -17.67 -4.36 -4.96
N VAL A 81 -17.16 -3.29 -4.36
CA VAL A 81 -17.63 -1.91 -4.49
C VAL A 81 -16.64 -1.17 -5.38
N ASP A 82 -17.03 -0.91 -6.62
CA ASP A 82 -16.20 -0.15 -7.57
C ASP A 82 -16.18 1.35 -7.21
N VAL A 83 -15.00 1.86 -6.88
CA VAL A 83 -14.73 3.26 -6.52
C VAL A 83 -14.20 3.99 -7.74
N GLY A 84 -14.87 5.08 -8.12
CA GLY A 84 -14.45 5.91 -9.24
C GLY A 84 -13.40 6.96 -8.87
N SER A 85 -12.79 7.56 -9.89
CA SER A 85 -11.70 8.55 -9.74
C SER A 85 -12.09 9.76 -8.88
N LYS A 86 -11.09 10.42 -8.29
CA LYS A 86 -11.27 11.66 -7.48
C LYS A 86 -12.21 11.43 -6.29
N THR A 87 -12.07 10.27 -5.66
CA THR A 87 -12.93 9.87 -4.54
C THR A 87 -12.09 9.69 -3.28
N THR A 88 -12.59 10.22 -2.16
CA THR A 88 -12.13 9.84 -0.83
C THR A 88 -13.20 8.98 -0.16
N VAL A 89 -12.91 7.70 0.10
CA VAL A 89 -13.72 6.84 0.96
C VAL A 89 -13.13 6.92 2.37
N LEU A 90 -13.91 7.37 3.33
CA LEU A 90 -13.45 7.70 4.68
C LEU A 90 -14.35 7.07 5.73
N GLY A 91 -13.81 6.36 6.72
CA GLY A 91 -14.61 5.98 7.89
C GLY A 91 -14.95 7.21 8.71
N ALA A 92 -16.22 7.41 9.06
CA ALA A 92 -16.70 8.59 9.79
C ALA A 92 -16.16 8.65 11.22
N ASP A 93 -15.86 7.49 11.81
CA ASP A 93 -15.34 7.32 13.16
C ASP A 93 -14.55 6.00 13.30
N SER A 94 -14.14 5.66 14.52
CA SER A 94 -13.42 4.42 14.86
C SER A 94 -14.27 3.14 14.79
N LYS A 95 -15.52 3.22 14.33
CA LYS A 95 -16.45 2.08 14.19
C LYS A 95 -16.99 1.95 12.77
N SER A 96 -16.30 2.58 11.83
CA SER A 96 -16.72 2.69 10.44
C SER A 96 -15.95 1.73 9.53
N GLY A 97 -16.63 1.11 8.57
CA GLY A 97 -16.01 0.04 7.80
C GLY A 97 -16.94 -0.77 6.90
N LEU A 98 -16.38 -1.83 6.33
CA LEU A 98 -17.05 -2.80 5.47
C LEU A 98 -16.62 -4.21 5.87
N THR A 99 -17.57 -5.11 6.06
CA THR A 99 -17.30 -6.55 6.25
C THR A 99 -18.02 -7.37 5.18
N GLY A 100 -17.48 -8.52 4.77
CA GLY A 100 -18.16 -9.39 3.80
C GLY A 100 -18.15 -8.84 2.37
N GLY A 101 -17.11 -8.11 1.98
CA GLY A 101 -16.92 -7.53 0.65
C GLY A 101 -15.71 -6.59 0.66
N GLY A 102 -15.43 -5.95 -0.47
CA GLY A 102 -14.25 -5.08 -0.58
C GLY A 102 -14.38 -3.98 -1.61
N PHE A 103 -13.36 -3.13 -1.69
CA PHE A 103 -13.30 -2.01 -2.63
C PHE A 103 -12.45 -2.37 -3.84
N ARG A 104 -12.84 -1.88 -5.01
CA ARG A 104 -11.99 -1.94 -6.21
C ARG A 104 -11.86 -0.57 -6.85
N VAL A 105 -10.64 -0.15 -7.12
CA VAL A 105 -10.36 0.99 -8.01
C VAL A 105 -9.87 0.41 -9.32
N LYS A 106 -10.68 0.53 -10.37
CA LYS A 106 -10.38 -0.02 -11.70
C LYS A 106 -10.35 1.07 -12.75
N ASN A 107 -9.23 1.20 -13.47
CA ASN A 107 -9.02 2.29 -14.44
C ASN A 107 -9.28 3.68 -13.83
N GLY A 108 -8.96 3.84 -12.54
CA GLY A 108 -9.29 5.00 -11.74
C GLY A 108 -8.05 5.76 -11.29
N GLU A 109 -8.19 7.05 -11.02
CA GLU A 109 -7.08 7.89 -10.60
C GLU A 109 -7.46 8.76 -9.40
N ASN A 110 -6.46 9.16 -8.61
CA ASN A 110 -6.60 10.12 -7.52
C ASN A 110 -7.65 9.67 -6.48
N VAL A 111 -7.38 8.56 -5.79
CA VAL A 111 -8.30 7.97 -4.82
C VAL A 111 -7.65 7.87 -3.44
N ILE A 112 -8.43 8.13 -2.39
CA ILE A 112 -8.02 7.93 -0.99
C ILE A 112 -9.00 6.94 -0.35
N ILE A 113 -8.49 5.88 0.29
CA ILE A 113 -9.29 4.94 1.09
C ILE A 113 -8.71 4.93 2.50
N ARG A 114 -9.50 5.40 3.48
CA ARG A 114 -8.93 5.82 4.77
C ARG A 114 -9.83 5.58 5.98
N ASN A 115 -9.22 5.25 7.12
CA ASN A 115 -9.89 5.12 8.42
C ASN A 115 -11.01 4.05 8.46
N LEU A 116 -10.84 2.91 7.79
CA LEU A 116 -11.86 1.87 7.72
C LEU A 116 -11.42 0.58 8.40
N HIS A 117 -12.35 -0.05 9.11
CA HIS A 117 -12.26 -1.48 9.42
C HIS A 117 -12.77 -2.30 8.23
N LEU A 118 -11.89 -3.08 7.61
CA LEU A 118 -12.17 -3.89 6.43
C LEU A 118 -11.99 -5.36 6.80
N SER A 119 -13.02 -6.20 6.62
CA SER A 119 -12.91 -7.59 7.05
C SER A 119 -13.66 -8.64 6.25
N LYS A 120 -13.09 -9.86 6.25
CA LYS A 120 -13.77 -11.09 5.81
C LYS A 120 -14.41 -11.00 4.42
N SER A 121 -13.68 -10.45 3.45
CA SER A 121 -14.12 -10.45 2.05
C SER A 121 -13.85 -11.81 1.42
N PRO A 122 -14.89 -12.61 1.07
CA PRO A 122 -14.69 -13.94 0.51
C PRO A 122 -13.99 -13.84 -0.86
N ALA A 123 -13.15 -14.83 -1.17
CA ALA A 123 -12.59 -14.96 -2.50
C ALA A 123 -13.71 -15.03 -3.56
N PRO A 124 -13.54 -14.40 -4.73
CA PRO A 124 -12.30 -13.81 -5.25
C PRO A 124 -12.14 -12.31 -4.94
N THR A 125 -12.93 -11.75 -4.02
CA THR A 125 -12.91 -10.32 -3.73
C THR A 125 -11.84 -9.98 -2.68
N ASP A 126 -10.88 -9.13 -3.04
CA ASP A 126 -9.93 -8.55 -2.09
C ASP A 126 -10.62 -7.50 -1.20
N LEU A 127 -10.09 -7.22 0.00
CA LEU A 127 -10.59 -6.10 0.80
C LEU A 127 -10.36 -4.74 0.09
N ILE A 128 -9.20 -4.58 -0.56
CA ILE A 128 -8.93 -3.53 -1.53
C ILE A 128 -8.19 -4.13 -2.73
N GLY A 129 -8.73 -3.94 -3.93
CA GLY A 129 -8.08 -4.27 -5.20
C GLY A 129 -7.86 -3.03 -6.06
N LEU A 130 -6.61 -2.76 -6.45
CA LEU A 130 -6.23 -1.69 -7.37
C LEU A 130 -5.83 -2.31 -8.71
N GLN A 131 -6.54 -1.95 -9.78
CA GLN A 131 -6.37 -2.52 -11.12
C GLN A 131 -6.26 -1.38 -12.13
N ASN A 132 -5.08 -1.19 -12.73
CA ASN A 132 -4.80 -0.04 -13.58
C ASN A 132 -5.22 1.28 -12.93
N ALA A 133 -4.89 1.41 -11.64
CA ALA A 133 -5.20 2.58 -10.84
C ALA A 133 -3.95 3.42 -10.60
N THR A 134 -4.07 4.75 -10.67
CA THR A 134 -2.95 5.67 -10.48
C THR A 134 -3.20 6.66 -9.36
N ASN A 135 -2.15 7.06 -8.63
CA ASN A 135 -2.25 8.05 -7.56
C ASN A 135 -3.29 7.65 -6.51
N VAL A 136 -3.01 6.57 -5.79
CA VAL A 136 -3.89 6.04 -4.73
C VAL A 136 -3.19 6.07 -3.39
N TRP A 137 -3.91 6.50 -2.35
CA TRP A 137 -3.45 6.48 -0.97
C TRP A 137 -4.37 5.62 -0.10
N VAL A 138 -3.83 4.51 0.42
CA VAL A 138 -4.49 3.59 1.34
C VAL A 138 -3.91 3.81 2.73
N ASP A 139 -4.68 4.45 3.61
CA ASP A 139 -4.12 5.00 4.86
C ASP A 139 -4.98 4.69 6.10
N HIS A 140 -4.35 4.39 7.24
CA HIS A 140 -5.06 4.22 8.51
C HIS A 140 -6.26 3.26 8.45
N ASN A 141 -6.18 2.18 7.67
CA ASN A 141 -7.19 1.14 7.66
C ASN A 141 -6.76 -0.04 8.51
N THR A 142 -7.73 -0.81 9.01
CA THR A 142 -7.47 -2.09 9.68
C THR A 142 -8.09 -3.20 8.85
N PHE A 143 -7.26 -4.09 8.31
CA PHE A 143 -7.61 -5.25 7.50
C PHE A 143 -7.54 -6.52 8.35
N THR A 144 -8.61 -7.31 8.36
CA THR A 144 -8.63 -8.58 9.11
C THR A 144 -9.49 -9.65 8.44
N SER A 145 -9.02 -10.89 8.48
CA SER A 145 -9.79 -12.05 8.02
C SER A 145 -9.78 -13.12 9.12
N ASP A 146 -9.29 -14.33 8.82
CA ASP A 146 -8.88 -15.35 9.77
C ASP A 146 -7.87 -16.31 9.10
N LEU A 147 -7.27 -17.19 9.90
CA LEU A 147 -6.40 -18.28 9.45
C LEU A 147 -7.07 -19.67 9.53
N ASP A 148 -8.37 -19.73 9.84
CA ASP A 148 -9.07 -20.98 10.15
C ASP A 148 -9.63 -21.67 8.90
N HIS A 149 -9.94 -20.91 7.85
CA HIS A 149 -10.55 -21.44 6.62
C HIS A 149 -9.54 -21.86 5.53
N GLY A 150 -8.24 -21.67 5.78
CA GLY A 150 -7.18 -21.92 4.81
C GLY A 150 -6.98 -20.79 3.79
N LYS A 151 -5.88 -20.90 3.03
CA LYS A 151 -5.30 -19.79 2.27
C LYS A 151 -6.12 -19.22 1.10
N ASP A 152 -7.11 -19.97 0.60
CA ASP A 152 -7.87 -19.59 -0.60
C ASP A 152 -9.37 -19.35 -0.32
N TYR A 153 -9.80 -19.39 0.95
CA TYR A 153 -11.15 -18.99 1.32
C TYR A 153 -11.36 -17.47 1.18
N TYR A 154 -10.35 -16.70 1.60
CA TYR A 154 -10.21 -15.28 1.28
C TYR A 154 -9.09 -15.09 0.25
N ASP A 155 -9.12 -13.97 -0.49
CA ASP A 155 -8.05 -13.63 -1.43
C ASP A 155 -7.04 -12.64 -0.84
N GLY A 156 -6.88 -11.43 -1.41
CA GLY A 156 -5.99 -10.38 -0.94
C GLY A 156 -6.59 -9.47 0.14
N GLN A 157 -5.76 -8.84 0.97
CA GLN A 157 -6.18 -7.68 1.77
C GLN A 157 -6.02 -6.38 0.99
N CYS A 158 -4.88 -6.18 0.34
CA CYS A 158 -4.62 -5.00 -0.48
C CYS A 158 -3.78 -5.36 -1.70
N ASP A 159 -4.45 -5.71 -2.80
CA ASP A 159 -3.78 -6.14 -4.04
C ASP A 159 -3.68 -5.00 -5.05
N ILE A 160 -2.56 -4.95 -5.76
CA ILE A 160 -2.19 -3.89 -6.71
C ILE A 160 -1.73 -4.55 -8.00
N SER A 161 -2.40 -4.31 -9.10
CA SER A 161 -2.19 -5.07 -10.35
C SER A 161 -2.47 -4.23 -11.59
N HIS A 162 -2.19 -4.82 -12.75
CA HIS A 162 -2.48 -4.25 -14.07
C HIS A 162 -1.91 -2.85 -14.24
N ALA A 163 -0.58 -2.70 -14.23
CA ALA A 163 0.10 -1.42 -14.39
C ALA A 163 -0.36 -0.30 -13.43
N SER A 164 -0.98 -0.65 -12.29
CA SER A 164 -1.28 0.33 -11.25
C SER A 164 0.00 1.03 -10.80
N ASP A 165 -0.08 2.31 -10.44
CA ASP A 165 1.13 3.12 -10.31
C ASP A 165 0.96 4.31 -9.36
N TYR A 166 2.08 4.79 -8.82
CA TYR A 166 2.10 5.90 -7.87
C TYR A 166 1.21 5.65 -6.64
N ILE A 167 1.46 4.53 -5.96
CA ILE A 167 0.64 4.06 -4.83
C ILE A 167 1.38 4.25 -3.50
N THR A 168 0.65 4.61 -2.46
CA THR A 168 1.15 4.58 -1.08
C THR A 168 0.17 3.88 -0.16
N VAL A 169 0.70 2.91 0.59
CA VAL A 169 0.01 2.13 1.61
C VAL A 169 0.68 2.46 2.94
N SER A 170 0.00 3.23 3.79
CA SER A 170 0.61 3.76 5.02
C SER A 170 -0.25 3.63 6.27
N TRP A 171 0.41 3.45 7.42
CA TRP A 171 -0.27 3.45 8.72
C TRP A 171 -1.45 2.46 8.82
N ASN A 172 -1.46 1.39 8.03
CA ASN A 172 -2.51 0.38 8.10
C ASN A 172 -2.13 -0.74 9.09
N VAL A 173 -3.13 -1.43 9.61
CA VAL A 173 -2.95 -2.71 10.32
C VAL A 173 -3.44 -3.82 9.40
N PHE A 174 -2.58 -4.79 9.10
CA PHE A 174 -2.90 -6.02 8.39
C PHE A 174 -2.75 -7.18 9.37
N THR A 175 -3.83 -7.90 9.66
CA THR A 175 -3.81 -8.97 10.66
C THR A 175 -4.64 -10.18 10.25
N GLU A 176 -4.29 -11.36 10.78
CA GLU A 176 -5.08 -12.59 10.68
C GLU A 176 -5.41 -12.97 9.23
N HIS A 177 -4.39 -13.17 8.38
CA HIS A 177 -4.63 -13.40 6.95
C HIS A 177 -3.49 -14.13 6.24
N TYR A 178 -3.81 -14.86 5.17
CA TYR A 178 -2.82 -15.64 4.41
C TYR A 178 -2.08 -14.83 3.33
N LYS A 179 -2.80 -14.17 2.43
CA LYS A 179 -2.24 -13.49 1.24
C LYS A 179 -2.47 -11.97 1.37
N VAL A 180 -1.53 -11.25 1.97
CA VAL A 180 -1.81 -9.87 2.41
C VAL A 180 -1.84 -8.87 1.25
N SER A 181 -0.73 -8.70 0.54
CA SER A 181 -0.63 -7.67 -0.52
C SER A 181 0.20 -8.16 -1.70
N LEU A 182 -0.49 -8.50 -2.79
CA LEU A 182 0.10 -8.79 -4.09
C LEU A 182 0.36 -7.49 -4.86
N VAL A 183 1.54 -7.36 -5.47
CA VAL A 183 1.85 -6.27 -6.40
C VAL A 183 2.36 -6.86 -7.71
N GLY A 184 1.54 -6.79 -8.76
CA GLY A 184 1.76 -7.50 -10.03
C GLY A 184 1.26 -8.95 -9.94
N HIS A 185 0.20 -9.27 -10.68
CA HIS A 185 -0.60 -10.47 -10.44
C HIS A 185 -0.04 -11.77 -11.06
N SER A 186 0.86 -11.66 -12.04
CA SER A 186 1.32 -12.80 -12.84
C SER A 186 2.73 -12.59 -13.37
N ASP A 187 3.56 -13.62 -13.27
CA ASP A 187 4.93 -13.69 -13.82
C ASP A 187 4.93 -13.49 -15.35
N LYS A 188 3.78 -13.64 -16.02
CA LYS A 188 3.61 -13.47 -17.47
C LYS A 188 3.08 -12.08 -17.87
N ASN A 189 2.88 -11.17 -16.92
CA ASN A 189 2.30 -9.85 -17.16
C ASN A 189 3.34 -8.75 -17.37
N GLY A 190 4.62 -9.09 -17.55
CA GLY A 190 5.69 -8.11 -17.67
C GLY A 190 5.50 -7.10 -18.82
N ALA A 191 4.77 -7.45 -19.88
CA ALA A 191 4.48 -6.51 -20.98
C ALA A 191 3.59 -5.33 -20.56
N GLU A 192 2.71 -5.53 -19.58
CA GLU A 192 1.85 -4.48 -19.00
C GLU A 192 2.54 -3.84 -17.78
N ASP A 193 3.13 -4.65 -16.89
CA ASP A 193 3.58 -4.18 -15.58
C ASP A 193 4.99 -3.52 -15.58
N THR A 194 5.84 -3.80 -16.58
CA THR A 194 7.19 -3.22 -16.64
C THR A 194 7.13 -1.71 -16.84
N GLY A 195 7.78 -0.96 -15.94
CA GLY A 195 7.74 0.51 -15.93
C GLY A 195 6.64 1.11 -15.05
N HIS A 196 5.80 0.26 -14.45
CA HIS A 196 4.73 0.61 -13.53
C HIS A 196 4.96 -0.01 -12.14
N LEU A 197 3.90 -0.15 -11.34
CA LEU A 197 3.92 -0.76 -10.00
C LEU A 197 4.91 -0.06 -9.06
N ARG A 198 4.95 1.28 -9.08
CA ARG A 198 5.73 2.07 -8.12
C ARG A 198 4.92 2.26 -6.85
N VAL A 199 5.34 1.56 -5.80
CA VAL A 199 4.60 1.43 -4.55
C VAL A 199 5.45 1.83 -3.35
N THR A 200 4.81 2.46 -2.37
CA THR A 200 5.42 2.77 -1.07
C THR A 200 4.61 2.10 0.03
N TYR A 201 5.30 1.37 0.91
CA TYR A 201 4.71 0.82 2.14
C TYR A 201 5.44 1.43 3.33
N HIS A 202 4.74 2.20 4.16
CA HIS A 202 5.36 2.72 5.38
C HIS A 202 4.48 2.77 6.61
N HIS A 203 5.10 2.57 7.77
CA HIS A 203 4.41 2.62 9.06
C HIS A 203 3.20 1.66 9.15
N ASN A 204 3.16 0.61 8.33
CA ASN A 204 2.14 -0.42 8.44
C ASN A 204 2.52 -1.43 9.52
N TYR A 205 1.51 -1.94 10.20
CA TYR A 205 1.64 -3.06 11.12
C TYR A 205 1.17 -4.35 10.44
N PHE A 206 2.08 -5.26 10.15
CA PHE A 206 1.75 -6.61 9.69
C PHE A 206 1.85 -7.55 10.88
N LEU A 207 0.72 -8.00 11.41
CA LEU A 207 0.64 -8.76 12.65
C LEU A 207 -0.03 -10.11 12.41
N HIS A 208 0.66 -11.21 12.69
CA HIS A 208 0.07 -12.54 12.63
C HIS A 208 -0.59 -12.84 11.27
N VAL A 209 0.24 -12.75 10.23
CA VAL A 209 -0.13 -12.99 8.83
C VAL A 209 0.83 -13.99 8.20
N ASN A 210 0.43 -14.63 7.11
CA ASN A 210 1.27 -15.65 6.49
C ASN A 210 2.33 -15.07 5.55
N SER A 211 1.94 -14.30 4.53
CA SER A 211 2.85 -13.91 3.44
C SER A 211 2.43 -12.67 2.67
N ARG A 212 3.31 -12.19 1.77
CA ARG A 212 3.10 -11.09 0.80
C ARG A 212 3.04 -9.70 1.45
N LEU A 213 4.15 -9.20 2.00
CA LEU A 213 4.21 -7.96 2.80
C LEU A 213 5.13 -6.85 2.25
N PRO A 214 5.07 -6.47 0.95
CA PRO A 214 4.26 -7.03 -0.14
C PRO A 214 4.99 -8.15 -0.90
N SER A 215 4.29 -8.82 -1.83
CA SER A 215 4.89 -9.66 -2.87
C SER A 215 4.90 -8.90 -4.20
N LEU A 216 6.04 -8.33 -4.59
CA LEU A 216 6.18 -7.39 -5.70
C LEU A 216 6.86 -8.03 -6.91
N ARG A 217 6.23 -7.89 -8.09
CA ARG A 217 6.79 -8.24 -9.40
C ARG A 217 7.08 -7.00 -10.24
N PHE A 218 8.13 -7.04 -11.06
CA PHE A 218 8.54 -6.06 -12.09
C PHE A 218 8.83 -4.62 -11.64
N GLY A 219 8.04 -4.09 -10.71
CA GLY A 219 8.01 -2.70 -10.31
C GLY A 219 9.08 -2.28 -9.30
N THR A 220 8.82 -1.15 -8.66
CA THR A 220 9.73 -0.51 -7.70
C THR A 220 9.04 -0.30 -6.37
N GLY A 221 9.54 -0.95 -5.32
CA GLY A 221 9.00 -0.85 -3.96
C GLY A 221 9.92 -0.08 -3.02
N HIS A 222 9.37 0.90 -2.30
CA HIS A 222 10.02 1.46 -1.12
C HIS A 222 9.26 1.02 0.13
N ILE A 223 9.89 0.16 0.94
CA ILE A 223 9.29 -0.49 2.10
C ILE A 223 10.05 0.02 3.33
N TYR A 224 9.50 0.96 4.07
CA TYR A 224 10.23 1.58 5.18
C TYR A 224 9.41 1.81 6.45
N ASN A 225 10.06 1.75 7.61
CA ASN A 225 9.42 1.98 8.92
C ASN A 225 8.15 1.15 9.19
N ASN A 226 8.03 -0.04 8.59
CA ASN A 226 6.96 -0.98 8.91
C ASN A 226 7.35 -1.85 10.11
N TYR A 227 6.34 -2.34 10.83
CA TYR A 227 6.53 -3.36 11.86
C TYR A 227 5.89 -4.67 11.39
N LEU A 228 6.72 -5.69 11.19
CA LEU A 228 6.32 -7.03 10.79
C LEU A 228 6.51 -7.95 11.98
N LYS A 229 5.42 -8.48 12.54
CA LYS A 229 5.43 -9.29 13.76
C LYS A 229 4.66 -10.60 13.56
N ASN A 230 5.26 -11.72 13.94
CA ASN A 230 4.66 -13.06 13.87
C ASN A 230 4.23 -13.41 12.45
N VAL A 231 5.13 -13.26 11.49
CA VAL A 231 4.86 -13.56 10.07
C VAL A 231 5.22 -15.02 9.80
N LEU A 232 4.22 -15.83 9.44
CA LEU A 232 4.32 -17.29 9.45
C LEU A 232 5.17 -17.85 8.29
N ASN A 233 5.28 -17.12 7.17
CA ASN A 233 6.04 -17.56 6.00
C ASN A 233 7.00 -16.49 5.48
N SER A 234 6.50 -15.43 4.83
CA SER A 234 7.37 -14.46 4.15
C SER A 234 6.95 -13.00 4.35
N GLY A 235 7.95 -12.13 4.46
CA GLY A 235 7.84 -10.69 4.57
C GLY A 235 7.78 -10.03 3.20
N VAL A 236 8.84 -9.30 2.84
CA VAL A 236 8.95 -8.62 1.55
C VAL A 236 9.42 -9.62 0.49
N ASP A 237 8.56 -10.00 -0.45
CA ASP A 237 8.98 -10.81 -1.59
C ASP A 237 9.25 -9.89 -2.79
N SER A 238 10.48 -9.89 -3.30
CA SER A 238 10.87 -9.18 -4.52
C SER A 238 11.09 -10.20 -5.65
N ARG A 239 10.25 -10.10 -6.68
CA ARG A 239 10.05 -11.14 -7.68
C ARG A 239 10.11 -10.59 -9.11
N ASP A 240 10.34 -11.45 -10.09
CA ASP A 240 10.30 -11.16 -11.52
C ASP A 240 11.01 -9.83 -11.90
N GLY A 241 12.21 -9.62 -11.36
CA GLY A 241 13.04 -8.44 -11.66
C GLY A 241 12.68 -7.16 -10.89
N ALA A 242 11.71 -7.21 -9.97
CA ALA A 242 11.37 -6.08 -9.10
C ALA A 242 12.60 -5.54 -8.34
N GLN A 243 12.59 -4.23 -8.08
CA GLN A 243 13.58 -3.55 -7.26
C GLN A 243 12.93 -3.07 -5.96
N THR A 244 13.45 -3.48 -4.81
CA THR A 244 12.97 -3.04 -3.50
C THR A 244 14.06 -2.33 -2.71
N LEU A 245 13.66 -1.27 -2.01
CA LEU A 245 14.47 -0.56 -1.04
C LEU A 245 13.80 -0.74 0.32
N VAL A 246 14.40 -1.57 1.18
CA VAL A 246 13.84 -2.04 2.44
C VAL A 246 14.59 -1.41 3.60
N GLU A 247 14.01 -0.37 4.20
CA GLU A 247 14.73 0.51 5.13
C GLU A 247 14.07 0.67 6.50
N SER A 248 14.85 0.55 7.57
CA SER A 248 14.39 0.92 8.92
C SER A 248 13.08 0.25 9.35
N ASN A 249 12.84 -0.98 8.90
CA ASN A 249 11.71 -1.81 9.36
C ASN A 249 12.13 -2.64 10.57
N VAL A 250 11.14 -3.08 11.35
CA VAL A 250 11.34 -4.06 12.42
C VAL A 250 10.69 -5.37 12.01
N PHE A 251 11.49 -6.44 11.98
CA PHE A 251 11.03 -7.81 11.75
C PHE A 251 11.15 -8.59 13.06
N GLU A 252 10.04 -9.03 13.63
CA GLU A 252 9.97 -9.80 14.86
C GLU A 252 9.23 -11.13 14.64
N ASN A 253 9.91 -12.25 14.89
CA ASN A 253 9.39 -13.59 14.58
C ASN A 253 8.87 -13.69 13.13
N VAL A 254 9.72 -13.35 12.16
CA VAL A 254 9.41 -13.44 10.72
C VAL A 254 10.26 -14.55 10.13
N LEU A 255 9.62 -15.54 9.47
CA LEU A 255 10.35 -16.69 8.94
C LEU A 255 11.32 -16.31 7.81
N LEU A 256 10.85 -15.61 6.77
CA LEU A 256 11.66 -15.07 5.68
C LEU A 256 11.45 -13.55 5.60
N PRO A 257 12.29 -12.71 6.23
CA PRO A 257 12.05 -11.26 6.27
C PRO A 257 12.09 -10.58 4.89
N ILE A 258 13.03 -10.97 4.01
CA ILE A 258 13.15 -10.42 2.66
C ILE A 258 13.52 -11.55 1.70
N GLU A 259 12.67 -11.86 0.73
CA GLU A 259 12.92 -12.93 -0.24
C GLU A 259 13.18 -12.37 -1.64
N THR A 260 14.27 -12.80 -2.29
CA THR A 260 14.56 -12.50 -3.72
C THR A 260 14.68 -13.74 -4.59
N ALA A 261 14.61 -14.94 -4.00
CA ALA A 261 14.82 -16.21 -4.69
C ALA A 261 13.60 -16.65 -5.51
N LEU A 262 12.40 -16.19 -5.14
CA LEU A 262 11.15 -16.60 -5.77
C LEU A 262 10.95 -15.94 -7.15
N ASN A 263 11.49 -16.59 -8.19
CA ASN A 263 11.55 -16.12 -9.58
C ASN A 263 12.41 -14.87 -9.80
N GLY A 264 13.42 -14.68 -8.93
CA GLY A 264 14.42 -13.62 -9.03
C GLY A 264 13.87 -12.23 -8.73
N GLY A 265 14.72 -11.27 -8.42
CA GLY A 265 14.33 -9.94 -7.99
C GLY A 265 15.45 -9.35 -7.17
N TYR A 266 15.26 -8.14 -6.64
CA TYR A 266 16.36 -7.42 -6.03
C TYR A 266 15.94 -6.61 -4.82
N ALA A 267 16.75 -6.68 -3.77
CA ALA A 267 16.55 -5.91 -2.56
C ALA A 267 17.83 -5.16 -2.17
N VAL A 268 17.72 -3.85 -1.98
CA VAL A 268 18.68 -3.06 -1.20
C VAL A 268 18.07 -2.89 0.18
N GLN A 269 18.76 -3.35 1.22
CA GLN A 269 18.27 -3.23 2.59
C GLN A 269 19.25 -2.47 3.47
N ARG A 270 18.74 -1.64 4.39
CA ARG A 270 19.56 -0.96 5.41
C ARG A 270 18.76 -0.61 6.67
N ASN A 271 19.47 -0.55 7.79
CA ASN A 271 18.93 -0.11 9.09
C ASN A 271 17.72 -0.93 9.62
N ASN A 272 17.50 -2.15 9.13
CA ASN A 272 16.42 -3.00 9.63
C ASN A 272 16.82 -3.63 10.98
N ILE A 273 15.85 -3.78 11.89
CA ILE A 273 16.01 -4.50 13.16
C ILE A 273 15.39 -5.89 13.01
N LEU A 274 16.14 -6.92 13.41
CA LEU A 274 15.68 -8.30 13.44
C LEU A 274 15.59 -8.78 14.90
N ILE A 275 14.42 -9.27 15.31
CA ILE A 275 14.15 -9.83 16.63
C ILE A 275 13.65 -11.25 16.42
N ASN A 276 14.37 -12.25 16.97
CA ASN A 276 14.07 -13.68 16.75
C ASN A 276 13.86 -14.02 15.26
N THR A 277 14.60 -13.33 14.40
CA THR A 277 14.51 -13.39 12.95
C THR A 277 15.94 -13.39 12.43
N THR A 278 16.20 -14.16 11.37
CA THR A 278 17.50 -14.18 10.70
C THR A 278 17.29 -13.66 9.28
N MET A 279 18.20 -12.81 8.80
CA MET A 279 18.15 -12.34 7.41
C MET A 279 18.44 -13.49 6.45
N ASP A 280 17.75 -13.50 5.32
CA ASP A 280 17.98 -14.44 4.23
C ASP A 280 19.40 -14.31 3.66
N THR A 281 20.06 -15.46 3.41
CA THR A 281 21.49 -15.50 3.05
C THR A 281 21.75 -15.40 1.56
N ASP A 282 20.71 -15.58 0.74
CA ASP A 282 20.72 -15.63 -0.72
C ASP A 282 20.07 -14.38 -1.35
N LEU A 283 20.03 -13.28 -0.59
CA LEU A 283 19.56 -11.99 -1.08
C LEU A 283 20.38 -11.49 -2.27
N VAL A 284 19.69 -11.20 -3.37
CA VAL A 284 20.29 -10.56 -4.55
C VAL A 284 20.15 -9.06 -4.42
N THR A 285 21.28 -8.35 -4.38
CA THR A 285 21.28 -6.89 -4.22
C THR A 285 20.96 -6.17 -5.53
N GLY A 286 20.05 -5.20 -5.45
CA GLY A 286 19.61 -4.36 -6.57
C GLY A 286 20.37 -3.05 -6.71
N ASN A 287 19.79 -2.13 -7.49
CA ASN A 287 20.33 -0.79 -7.70
C ASN A 287 19.44 0.34 -7.14
N LEU A 288 18.28 0.02 -6.57
CA LEU A 288 17.39 1.01 -5.96
C LEU A 288 17.94 1.48 -4.60
N THR A 289 18.88 2.42 -4.62
CA THR A 289 19.52 2.97 -3.40
C THR A 289 18.88 4.27 -2.91
N THR A 290 18.02 4.88 -3.74
CA THR A 290 17.32 6.16 -3.50
C THR A 290 15.96 6.15 -4.16
N VAL A 291 15.04 6.98 -3.67
CA VAL A 291 13.70 7.20 -4.23
C VAL A 291 13.52 8.64 -4.72
N PRO A 292 12.62 8.89 -5.71
CA PRO A 292 12.47 10.19 -6.35
C PRO A 292 11.54 11.16 -5.59
N TYR A 293 11.35 10.98 -4.29
CA TYR A 293 10.52 11.85 -3.44
C TYR A 293 11.18 12.07 -2.08
N SER A 294 10.87 13.20 -1.45
CA SER A 294 11.29 13.48 -0.08
C SER A 294 10.48 12.66 0.93
N TYR A 295 11.13 12.17 1.98
CA TYR A 295 10.47 11.42 3.06
C TYR A 295 11.15 11.65 4.41
N THR A 296 10.38 11.41 5.46
CA THR A 296 10.86 11.31 6.84
C THR A 296 11.05 9.85 7.19
N MET A 297 12.13 9.55 7.90
CA MET A 297 12.41 8.21 8.37
C MET A 297 12.59 8.23 9.88
N ASP A 298 11.69 7.54 10.57
CA ASP A 298 11.72 7.34 12.01
C ASP A 298 12.88 6.42 12.38
N ASP A 299 13.39 6.56 13.61
CA ASP A 299 14.42 5.66 14.13
C ASP A 299 13.87 4.24 14.20
N ALA A 300 14.61 3.26 13.67
CA ALA A 300 14.19 1.86 13.63
C ALA A 300 13.81 1.34 15.03
N SER A 301 14.49 1.81 16.09
CA SER A 301 14.23 1.40 17.47
C SER A 301 12.88 1.88 18.01
N THR A 302 12.28 2.91 17.42
CA THR A 302 10.96 3.44 17.83
C THR A 302 9.80 2.84 17.06
N ILE A 303 10.07 2.10 15.97
CA ILE A 303 9.04 1.66 15.02
C ILE A 303 8.03 0.72 15.64
N ALA A 304 8.48 -0.31 16.38
CA ALA A 304 7.56 -1.26 16.99
C ALA A 304 6.51 -0.57 17.89
N ALA A 305 6.95 0.36 18.75
CA ALA A 305 6.06 1.12 19.62
C ALA A 305 5.20 2.12 18.85
N THR A 306 5.78 2.85 17.90
CA THR A 306 5.09 3.90 17.14
C THR A 306 4.00 3.33 16.26
N VAL A 307 4.32 2.28 15.48
CA VAL A 307 3.38 1.62 14.57
C VAL A 307 2.27 0.91 15.35
N ALA A 308 2.59 0.19 16.42
CA ALA A 308 1.58 -0.47 17.24
C ALA A 308 0.59 0.52 17.90
N ALA A 309 1.00 1.76 18.16
CA ALA A 309 0.16 2.78 18.79
C ALA A 309 -0.63 3.64 17.80
N LYS A 310 -0.19 3.74 16.53
CA LYS A 310 -0.67 4.75 15.60
C LYS A 310 -1.13 4.21 14.25
N ALA A 311 -0.89 2.94 13.93
CA ALA A 311 -1.45 2.33 12.73
C ALA A 311 -2.91 1.89 12.97
N GLY A 312 -3.71 1.91 11.90
CA GLY A 312 -5.05 1.34 11.86
C GLY A 312 -6.17 2.39 11.91
N ALA A 313 -7.39 1.89 11.77
CA ALA A 313 -8.59 2.70 11.87
C ALA A 313 -8.83 3.20 13.30
N GLY A 314 -9.45 4.38 13.42
CA GLY A 314 -9.80 5.01 14.69
C GLY A 314 -8.71 5.87 15.34
N ILE A 315 -7.57 6.06 14.67
CA ILE A 315 -6.46 6.91 15.17
C ILE A 315 -6.66 8.39 14.82
N LEU A 316 -7.25 8.66 13.65
CA LEU A 316 -7.40 10.02 13.14
C LEU A 316 -8.45 10.81 13.91
N SER A 317 -8.20 12.10 14.13
CA SER A 317 -9.20 13.06 14.59
C SER A 317 -9.96 13.60 13.38
N LEU A 318 -11.20 13.13 13.16
CA LEU A 318 -12.01 13.40 11.95
C LEU A 318 -13.14 14.41 12.14
#